data_AF-A0A1I6R1I0-F1
#
_entry.id   AF-A0A1I6R1I0-F1
#
_cell.length_a   1.000
_cell.length_b   1.000
_cell.length_c   1.000
_cell.angle_alpha   90.00
_cell.angle_beta   90.00
_cell.angle_gamma   90.00
#
_symmetry.space_group_name_H-M   'P 1'
#
loop_
_entity.id
_entity.type
_entity.pdbx_description
1 polymer ?
#
loop_
_entity_poly.entity_id
_entity_poly.type
_entity_poly.pdbx_seq_one_letter_code
_entity_poly.pdbx_strand_id
1 'polypeptide(L)'
;MIYKKDANFPYPILSNHAQSYVNSIFELDVDVMENNDTYRFTIKHDIGSEFIKRLIALNKAELILIIQSKDSKFYRLKEQEIEVSKSRVSLDQKTSLQLHIQALTDISFHDNQDLSQFYDQFKEDIKVNKFNLLAYSNVVTFDAPYQKPFDLFEKKLDEHMKKDIKIEVGQATINIYYRKPEYQFHTLPKSQYLNHPYIYIGLTKALQQFIMNNGEDGEVELKTVEPVSELENKLLDLMQSKMIDELTVDNIDDVIYEITDNIIEKYVRSVEEMVANGD
;
A
#
# COMPACT_ATOMS: atom_id res chain seq x y z
N MET A 1 -1.24 16.55 12.09
CA MET A 1 -2.53 17.26 12.22
C MET A 1 -3.13 17.33 10.84
N ILE A 2 -4.20 16.58 10.57
CA ILE A 2 -4.97 16.71 9.34
C ILE A 2 -5.95 17.86 9.46
N TYR A 3 -5.99 18.71 8.43
CA TYR A 3 -6.90 19.83 8.34
C TYR A 3 -8.28 19.33 7.93
N LYS A 4 -9.28 19.73 8.73
CA LYS A 4 -10.70 19.46 8.46
C LYS A 4 -11.32 20.65 7.71
N LYS A 5 -12.48 20.42 7.11
CA LYS A 5 -13.26 21.42 6.36
C LYS A 5 -13.54 22.72 7.13
N ASP A 6 -13.61 22.66 8.46
CA ASP A 6 -13.90 23.82 9.32
C ASP A 6 -12.63 24.54 9.83
N ALA A 7 -11.45 24.23 9.27
CA ALA A 7 -10.21 24.91 9.62
C ALA A 7 -10.24 26.36 9.10
N ASN A 8 -10.16 27.32 10.02
CA ASN A 8 -10.16 28.74 9.71
C ASN A 8 -8.74 29.30 9.77
N PHE A 9 -8.40 30.10 8.76
CA PHE A 9 -7.11 30.77 8.65
C PHE A 9 -7.33 32.27 8.49
N PRO A 10 -6.44 33.12 9.03
CA PRO A 10 -6.57 34.58 8.94
C PRO A 10 -6.16 35.13 7.56
N TYR A 11 -5.88 34.28 6.59
CA TYR A 11 -5.44 34.60 5.24
C TYR A 11 -5.93 33.53 4.24
N PRO A 12 -5.91 33.82 2.92
CA PRO A 12 -6.30 32.87 1.88
C PRO A 12 -5.51 31.57 1.96
N ILE A 13 -6.21 30.43 1.94
CA ILE A 13 -5.63 29.09 1.84
C ILE A 13 -6.21 28.39 0.62
N LEU A 14 -5.34 27.76 -0.17
CA LEU A 14 -5.78 26.89 -1.25
C LEU A 14 -6.25 25.56 -0.66
N SER A 15 -7.52 25.24 -0.84
CA SER A 15 -8.10 23.94 -0.48
C SER A 15 -9.40 23.73 -1.23
N ASN A 16 -9.78 22.47 -1.48
CA ASN A 16 -10.99 22.09 -2.24
C ASN A 16 -12.30 22.65 -1.66
N HIS A 17 -12.29 23.12 -0.41
CA HIS A 17 -13.48 23.65 0.26
C HIS A 17 -13.44 25.17 0.44
N ALA A 18 -12.26 25.81 0.34
CA ALA A 18 -12.14 27.25 0.50
C ALA A 18 -12.54 27.97 -0.80
N GLN A 19 -13.27 29.08 -0.65
CA GLN A 19 -13.62 29.99 -1.75
C GLN A 19 -12.57 31.11 -1.94
N SER A 20 -11.38 30.90 -1.39
CA SER A 20 -10.30 31.88 -1.43
C SER A 20 -9.63 32.00 -2.80
N TYR A 21 -9.71 30.96 -3.62
CA TYR A 21 -9.11 30.87 -4.94
C TYR A 21 -10.19 30.71 -6.00
N VAL A 22 -9.93 31.18 -7.23
CA VAL A 22 -10.79 30.96 -8.40
C VAL A 22 -10.78 29.49 -8.79
N ASN A 23 -9.59 28.89 -8.82
CA ASN A 23 -9.40 27.46 -8.97
C ASN A 23 -8.89 26.86 -7.65
N SER A 24 -9.82 26.32 -6.87
CA SER A 24 -9.54 25.77 -5.53
C SER A 24 -9.06 24.31 -5.52
N ILE A 25 -8.68 23.76 -6.67
CA ILE A 25 -8.19 22.38 -6.78
C ILE A 25 -6.87 22.22 -6.00
N PHE A 26 -6.87 21.29 -5.07
CA PHE A 26 -5.68 20.66 -4.53
C PHE A 26 -6.02 19.21 -4.19
N GLU A 27 -5.75 18.33 -5.14
CA GLU A 27 -6.10 16.91 -5.06
C GLU A 27 -4.85 16.07 -4.74
N LEU A 28 -5.06 15.09 -3.87
CA LEU A 28 -4.11 14.06 -3.48
C LEU A 28 -4.74 12.71 -3.80
N ASP A 29 -3.96 11.89 -4.49
CA ASP A 29 -4.18 10.47 -4.68
C ASP A 29 -2.90 9.72 -4.28
N VAL A 30 -3.06 8.59 -3.58
CA VAL A 30 -1.93 7.84 -3.02
C VAL A 30 -2.13 6.36 -3.25
N ASP A 31 -1.22 5.78 -4.03
CA ASP A 31 -1.08 4.33 -4.15
C ASP A 31 -0.11 3.85 -3.06
N VAL A 32 -0.46 2.74 -2.38
CA VAL A 32 0.38 2.18 -1.33
C VAL A 32 0.65 0.71 -1.61
N MET A 33 1.94 0.37 -1.58
CA MET A 33 2.45 -1.00 -1.65
C MET A 33 3.22 -1.30 -0.37
N GLU A 34 3.36 -2.58 -0.03
CA GLU A 34 4.08 -2.97 1.18
C GLU A 34 4.82 -4.29 0.99
N ASN A 35 6.01 -4.41 1.57
CA ASN A 35 6.68 -5.69 1.75
C ASN A 35 6.74 -6.01 3.24
N ASN A 36 7.55 -6.98 3.66
CA ASN A 36 7.67 -7.33 5.06
C ASN A 36 8.19 -6.19 5.97
N ASP A 37 8.99 -5.25 5.44
CA ASP A 37 9.74 -4.26 6.24
C ASP A 37 9.31 -2.81 6.04
N THR A 38 8.78 -2.47 4.87
CA THR A 38 8.50 -1.09 4.43
C THR A 38 7.14 -0.95 3.76
N TYR A 39 6.62 0.27 3.85
CA TYR A 39 5.55 0.80 3.00
C TYR A 39 6.18 1.69 1.94
N ARG A 40 5.74 1.55 0.68
CA ARG A 40 6.06 2.50 -0.40
C ARG A 40 4.78 3.24 -0.77
N PHE A 41 4.85 4.56 -0.74
CA PHE A 41 3.75 5.45 -1.13
C PHE A 41 4.12 6.13 -2.43
N THR A 42 3.26 5.99 -3.45
CA THR A 42 3.36 6.74 -4.70
C THR A 42 2.32 7.85 -4.68
N ILE A 43 2.79 9.09 -4.71
CA ILE A 43 2.02 10.29 -4.41
C ILE A 43 1.73 11.03 -5.71
N LYS A 44 0.46 11.04 -6.09
CA LYS A 44 -0.06 11.81 -7.21
C LYS A 44 -0.80 13.02 -6.66
N HIS A 45 -0.58 14.19 -7.25
CA HIS A 45 -1.27 15.40 -6.82
C HIS A 45 -1.52 16.36 -7.97
N ASP A 46 -2.59 17.14 -7.85
CA ASP A 46 -2.91 18.24 -8.73
C ASP A 46 -3.13 19.52 -7.93
N ILE A 47 -2.61 20.63 -8.43
CA ILE A 47 -2.69 21.96 -7.81
C ILE A 47 -3.32 22.91 -8.84
N GLY A 48 -4.42 23.56 -8.49
CA GLY A 48 -5.14 24.47 -9.39
C GLY A 48 -4.51 25.85 -9.53
N SER A 49 -3.69 26.26 -8.55
CA SER A 49 -3.08 27.60 -8.48
C SER A 49 -1.68 27.64 -9.09
N GLU A 50 -1.52 28.43 -10.15
CA GLU A 50 -0.23 28.72 -10.80
C GLU A 50 0.71 29.52 -9.90
N PHE A 51 0.17 30.41 -9.06
CA PHE A 51 0.92 31.10 -8.01
C PHE A 51 1.59 30.10 -7.07
N ILE A 52 0.82 29.12 -6.54
CA ILE A 52 1.36 28.12 -5.61
C ILE A 52 2.37 27.20 -6.30
N LYS A 53 2.08 26.71 -7.53
CA LYS A 53 3.04 25.93 -8.33
C LYS A 53 4.35 26.67 -8.51
N ARG A 54 4.28 27.95 -8.84
CA ARG A 54 5.47 28.80 -9.00
C ARG A 54 6.27 28.93 -7.71
N LEU A 55 5.62 29.05 -6.54
CA LEU A 55 6.32 29.09 -5.26
C LEU A 55 7.10 27.80 -4.98
N ILE A 56 6.51 26.63 -5.30
CA ILE A 56 7.17 25.33 -5.14
C ILE A 56 8.36 25.24 -6.10
N ALA A 57 8.16 25.58 -7.39
CA ALA A 57 9.22 25.54 -8.40
C ALA A 57 10.41 26.45 -8.06
N LEU A 58 10.15 27.57 -7.36
CA LEU A 58 11.18 28.49 -6.88
C LEU A 58 11.76 28.13 -5.50
N ASN A 59 11.43 26.97 -4.94
CA ASN A 59 11.83 26.54 -3.58
C ASN A 59 11.44 27.54 -2.47
N LYS A 60 10.37 28.31 -2.69
CA LYS A 60 9.79 29.23 -1.69
C LYS A 60 8.69 28.57 -0.86
N ALA A 61 8.20 27.42 -1.29
CA ALA A 61 7.26 26.57 -0.57
C ALA A 61 7.64 25.09 -0.77
N GLU A 62 7.25 24.24 0.16
CA GLU A 62 7.49 22.79 0.08
C GLU A 62 6.18 22.00 0.27
N LEU A 63 6.08 20.86 -0.41
CA LEU A 63 5.05 19.87 -0.15
C LEU A 63 5.49 18.98 1.02
N ILE A 64 4.56 18.74 1.92
CA ILE A 64 4.76 17.82 3.05
C ILE A 64 3.57 16.84 3.05
N LEU A 65 3.88 15.55 3.08
CA LEU A 65 2.91 14.50 3.33
C LEU A 65 2.75 14.31 4.83
N ILE A 66 1.51 14.36 5.29
CA ILE A 66 1.11 14.04 6.64
C ILE A 66 0.52 12.64 6.62
N ILE A 67 1.12 11.72 7.37
CA ILE A 67 0.55 10.39 7.64
C ILE A 67 0.08 10.40 9.09
N GLN A 68 -1.23 10.27 9.29
CA GLN A 68 -1.85 10.27 10.60
C GLN A 68 -2.48 8.90 10.87
N SER A 69 -1.87 8.12 11.76
CA SER A 69 -2.48 6.94 12.36
C SER A 69 -2.76 7.19 13.85
N LYS A 70 -2.05 6.52 14.77
CA LYS A 70 -2.04 6.89 16.20
C LYS A 70 -1.34 8.23 16.43
N ASP A 71 -0.21 8.42 15.75
CA ASP A 71 0.58 9.65 15.76
C ASP A 71 0.58 10.30 14.37
N SER A 72 0.88 11.60 14.32
CA SER A 72 1.14 12.28 13.05
C SER A 72 2.63 12.24 12.72
N LYS A 73 2.96 11.76 11.52
CA LYS A 73 4.30 11.87 10.92
C LYS A 73 4.24 12.80 9.72
N PHE A 74 5.36 13.47 9.47
CA PHE A 74 5.50 14.49 8.43
C PHE A 74 6.69 14.14 7.55
N TYR A 75 6.48 14.09 6.24
CA TYR A 75 7.48 13.75 5.24
C TYR A 75 7.56 14.86 4.22
N ARG A 76 8.70 15.55 4.16
CA ARG A 76 8.96 16.54 3.11
C ARG A 76 9.14 15.82 1.78
N LEU A 77 8.34 16.17 0.79
CA LEU A 77 8.39 15.52 -0.52
C LEU A 77 9.42 16.20 -1.40
N LYS A 78 10.40 15.41 -1.83
CA LYS A 78 11.33 15.78 -2.92
C LYS A 78 11.00 15.05 -4.21
N GLU A 79 10.44 13.86 -4.06
CA GLU A 79 10.08 12.92 -5.11
C GLU A 79 8.62 12.52 -4.93
N GLN A 80 8.05 11.89 -5.96
CA GLN A 80 6.68 11.38 -5.92
C GLN A 80 6.58 10.08 -5.12
N GLU A 81 7.70 9.44 -4.78
CA GLU A 81 7.71 8.21 -4.01
C GLU A 81 8.41 8.41 -2.67
N ILE A 82 7.84 7.81 -1.62
CA ILE A 82 8.49 7.72 -0.32
C ILE A 82 8.42 6.30 0.22
N GLU A 83 9.51 5.84 0.81
CA GLU A 83 9.56 4.59 1.56
C GLU A 83 9.64 4.85 3.06
N VAL A 84 8.79 4.15 3.81
CA VAL A 84 8.69 4.27 5.26
C VAL A 84 8.75 2.89 5.88
N SER A 85 9.71 2.66 6.78
CA SER A 85 9.78 1.40 7.52
C SER A 85 8.54 1.20 8.40
N LYS A 86 8.01 -0.03 8.42
CA LYS A 86 6.91 -0.47 9.30
C LYS A 86 7.24 -0.31 10.78
N SER A 87 8.53 -0.27 11.14
CA SER A 87 8.99 0.05 12.51
C SER A 87 8.71 1.50 12.94
N ARG A 88 8.56 2.42 11.97
CA ARG A 88 8.39 3.87 12.23
C ARG A 88 6.93 4.31 12.19
N VAL A 89 6.10 3.60 11.43
CA VAL A 89 4.68 3.88 11.24
C VAL A 89 3.94 2.56 11.14
N SER A 90 2.86 2.44 11.91
CA SER A 90 1.85 1.42 11.69
C SER A 90 0.70 2.05 10.90
N LEU A 91 0.35 1.44 9.77
CA LEU A 91 -0.85 1.78 9.00
C LEU A 91 -2.00 0.86 9.43
N ASP A 92 -3.20 1.40 9.43
CA ASP A 92 -4.47 0.70 9.64
C ASP A 92 -5.58 1.39 8.85
N GLN A 93 -6.77 0.81 8.81
CA GLN A 93 -7.94 1.39 8.09
C GLN A 93 -8.37 2.77 8.60
N LYS A 94 -7.83 3.24 9.73
CA LYS A 94 -8.10 4.59 10.26
C LYS A 94 -7.01 5.57 9.87
N THR A 95 -5.94 5.10 9.25
CA THR A 95 -4.82 5.92 8.86
C THR A 95 -5.26 6.85 7.74
N SER A 96 -4.97 8.13 7.90
CA SER A 96 -5.36 9.18 6.99
C SER A 96 -4.12 9.88 6.47
N LEU A 97 -4.13 10.23 5.18
CA LEU A 97 -3.07 10.90 4.48
C LEU A 97 -3.57 12.24 3.94
N GLN A 98 -2.73 13.26 4.02
CA GLN A 98 -3.03 14.58 3.46
C GLN A 98 -1.73 15.27 3.05
N LEU A 99 -1.76 16.01 1.94
CA LEU A 99 -0.70 16.92 1.58
C LEU A 99 -1.00 18.31 2.13
N HIS A 100 0.05 18.97 2.57
CA HIS A 100 -0.01 20.41 2.77
C HIS A 100 1.22 21.10 2.20
N ILE A 101 1.03 22.36 1.83
CA ILE A 101 2.07 23.22 1.27
C ILE A 101 2.43 24.23 2.34
N GLN A 102 3.71 24.25 2.71
CA GLN A 102 4.26 25.14 3.73
C GLN A 102 5.19 26.16 3.10
N ALA A 103 5.11 27.42 3.54
CA ALA A 103 6.02 28.47 3.13
C ALA A 103 7.44 28.24 3.71
N LEU A 104 8.48 28.36 2.88
CA LEU A 104 9.89 28.31 3.31
C LEU A 104 10.50 29.70 3.54
N THR A 105 9.79 30.74 3.11
CA THR A 105 10.14 32.17 3.24
C THR A 105 8.86 32.97 3.48
N ASP A 106 8.98 34.26 3.81
CA ASP A 106 7.80 35.13 3.85
C ASP A 106 7.25 35.33 2.43
N ILE A 107 5.95 35.13 2.25
CA ILE A 107 5.26 35.16 0.96
C ILE A 107 4.33 36.37 0.92
N SER A 108 4.54 37.23 -0.08
CA SER A 108 3.59 38.29 -0.44
C SER A 108 2.58 37.77 -1.45
N PHE A 109 1.31 38.12 -1.25
CA PHE A 109 0.22 37.77 -2.15
C PHE A 109 -0.09 38.88 -3.17
N HIS A 110 0.69 39.95 -3.20
CA HIS A 110 0.53 41.08 -4.13
C HIS A 110 0.37 40.62 -5.60
N ASP A 111 1.22 39.69 -6.03
CA ASP A 111 1.22 39.14 -7.40
C ASP A 111 0.36 37.86 -7.56
N ASN A 112 -0.48 37.55 -6.58
CA ASN A 112 -1.37 36.39 -6.64
C ASN A 112 -2.64 36.73 -7.43
N GLN A 113 -2.68 36.29 -8.69
CA GLN A 113 -3.83 36.47 -9.58
C GLN A 113 -4.85 35.31 -9.51
N ASP A 114 -4.59 34.32 -8.66
CA ASP A 114 -5.43 33.13 -8.55
C ASP A 114 -6.50 33.26 -7.44
N LEU A 115 -6.42 34.31 -6.64
CA LEU A 115 -7.39 34.60 -5.58
C LEU A 115 -8.75 34.98 -6.15
N SER A 116 -9.82 34.69 -5.40
CA SER A 116 -11.16 35.17 -5.75
C SER A 116 -11.24 36.70 -5.69
N GLN A 117 -12.19 37.28 -6.44
CA GLN A 117 -12.38 38.74 -6.57
C GLN A 117 -12.54 39.47 -5.23
N PHE A 118 -12.98 38.77 -4.18
CA PHE A 118 -13.06 39.30 -2.82
C PHE A 118 -11.71 39.88 -2.33
N TYR A 119 -10.59 39.28 -2.75
CA TYR A 119 -9.25 39.65 -2.27
C TYR A 119 -8.56 40.72 -3.12
N ASP A 120 -9.15 41.17 -4.23
CA ASP A 120 -8.48 42.13 -5.13
C ASP A 120 -8.09 43.44 -4.44
N GLN A 121 -8.86 43.87 -3.43
CA GLN A 121 -8.60 45.09 -2.66
C GLN A 121 -7.61 44.91 -1.51
N PHE A 122 -7.30 43.66 -1.12
CA PHE A 122 -6.54 43.36 0.08
C PHE A 122 -5.26 42.57 -0.20
N LYS A 123 -5.11 41.97 -1.39
CA LYS A 123 -3.99 41.04 -1.70
C LYS A 123 -2.61 41.67 -1.57
N GLU A 124 -2.49 42.98 -1.69
CA GLU A 124 -1.23 43.71 -1.48
C GLU A 124 -0.76 43.69 -0.01
N ASP A 125 -1.70 43.65 0.93
CA ASP A 125 -1.42 43.66 2.38
C ASP A 125 -1.24 42.25 2.95
N ILE A 126 -1.59 41.21 2.19
CA ILE A 126 -1.52 39.83 2.64
C ILE A 126 -0.08 39.32 2.57
N LYS A 127 0.49 39.10 3.76
CA LYS A 127 1.80 38.47 3.95
C LYS A 127 1.65 37.21 4.79
N VAL A 128 2.12 36.10 4.26
CA VAL A 128 2.18 34.83 4.96
C VAL A 128 3.61 34.58 5.42
N ASN A 129 3.80 34.45 6.73
CA ASN A 129 5.12 34.26 7.31
C ASN A 129 5.72 32.91 6.93
N LYS A 130 7.05 32.82 6.96
CA LYS A 130 7.79 31.56 6.86
C LYS A 130 7.21 30.49 7.81
N PHE A 131 7.14 29.27 7.31
CA PHE A 131 6.59 28.06 7.94
C PHE A 131 5.08 28.02 8.14
N ASN A 132 4.36 29.06 7.71
CA ASN A 132 2.91 29.01 7.68
C ASN A 132 2.39 28.18 6.51
N LEU A 133 1.15 27.72 6.66
CA LEU A 133 0.41 26.97 5.66
C LEU A 133 0.07 27.87 4.48
N LEU A 134 0.11 27.33 3.27
CA LEU A 134 -0.39 27.98 2.06
C LEU A 134 -1.55 27.20 1.43
N ALA A 135 -1.53 25.88 1.56
CA ALA A 135 -2.54 24.99 0.99
C ALA A 135 -2.64 23.67 1.74
N TYR A 136 -3.78 23.00 1.64
CA TYR A 136 -3.94 21.58 2.03
C TYR A 136 -4.89 20.84 1.09
N SER A 137 -4.63 19.56 0.85
CA SER A 137 -5.39 18.72 -0.08
C SER A 137 -6.64 18.10 0.57
N ASN A 138 -7.39 17.32 -0.21
CA ASN A 138 -8.31 16.31 0.34
C ASN A 138 -7.57 15.31 1.24
N VAL A 139 -8.36 14.60 2.06
CA VAL A 139 -7.88 13.52 2.91
C VAL A 139 -8.10 12.20 2.20
N VAL A 140 -7.04 11.41 2.05
CA VAL A 140 -7.10 10.02 1.58
C VAL A 140 -7.08 9.11 2.79
N THR A 141 -8.00 8.15 2.87
CA THR A 141 -7.96 7.14 3.94
C THR A 141 -7.22 5.92 3.42
N PHE A 142 -6.30 5.39 4.21
CA PHE A 142 -5.60 4.16 3.87
C PHE A 142 -6.59 3.01 3.81
N ASP A 143 -6.74 2.43 2.63
CA ASP A 143 -7.31 1.11 2.46
C ASP A 143 -6.15 0.15 2.17
N ALA A 144 -5.98 -0.87 3.00
CA ALA A 144 -4.88 -1.80 2.79
C ALA A 144 -5.07 -2.51 1.45
N PRO A 145 -4.01 -2.74 0.65
CA PRO A 145 -4.12 -3.57 -0.54
C PRO A 145 -4.58 -4.96 -0.09
N TYR A 146 -5.88 -5.23 -0.25
CA TYR A 146 -6.49 -6.46 0.23
C TYR A 146 -6.25 -7.53 -0.82
N GLN A 147 -5.12 -8.22 -0.72
CA GLN A 147 -4.92 -9.50 -1.39
C GLN A 147 -4.51 -10.54 -0.36
N LYS A 148 -5.45 -11.41 0.02
CA LYS A 148 -5.15 -12.49 0.94
C LYS A 148 -4.48 -13.62 0.16
N PRO A 149 -3.23 -14.00 0.46
CA PRO A 149 -2.58 -15.15 -0.17
C PRO A 149 -3.39 -16.45 0.00
N PHE A 150 -4.25 -16.52 1.03
CA PHE A 150 -5.12 -17.66 1.27
C PHE A 150 -6.32 -17.77 0.32
N ASP A 151 -6.71 -16.68 -0.37
CA ASP A 151 -7.78 -16.71 -1.38
C ASP A 151 -7.31 -17.41 -2.67
N LEU A 152 -6.01 -17.70 -2.78
CA LEU A 152 -5.45 -18.57 -3.81
C LEU A 152 -5.80 -20.04 -3.59
N PHE A 153 -6.34 -20.43 -2.43
CA PHE A 153 -6.44 -21.84 -2.03
C PHE A 153 -7.88 -22.34 -1.85
N GLU A 154 -8.12 -23.56 -2.32
CA GLU A 154 -9.34 -24.32 -2.03
C GLU A 154 -8.99 -25.63 -1.32
N LYS A 155 -9.68 -25.92 -0.21
CA LYS A 155 -9.59 -27.21 0.49
C LYS A 155 -10.70 -28.14 0.00
N LYS A 156 -10.34 -29.36 -0.41
CA LYS A 156 -11.26 -30.36 -0.95
C LYS A 156 -11.11 -31.70 -0.24
N LEU A 157 -12.20 -32.45 -0.13
CA LEU A 157 -12.20 -33.82 0.39
C LEU A 157 -12.37 -34.81 -0.75
N ASP A 158 -11.50 -35.83 -0.80
CA ASP A 158 -11.59 -36.94 -1.75
C ASP A 158 -11.18 -38.25 -1.08
N GLU A 159 -12.18 -38.98 -0.56
CA GLU A 159 -11.99 -40.25 0.15
C GLU A 159 -11.47 -41.38 -0.76
N HIS A 160 -11.63 -41.24 -2.08
CA HIS A 160 -11.22 -42.26 -3.05
C HIS A 160 -9.76 -42.10 -3.50
N MET A 161 -9.10 -41.02 -3.08
CA MET A 161 -7.71 -40.76 -3.40
C MET A 161 -6.77 -41.79 -2.74
N LYS A 162 -5.75 -42.25 -3.48
CA LYS A 162 -4.72 -43.16 -2.94
C LYS A 162 -3.81 -42.48 -1.91
N LYS A 163 -3.43 -41.23 -2.18
CA LYS A 163 -2.56 -40.41 -1.33
C LYS A 163 -3.34 -39.83 -0.16
N ASP A 164 -2.65 -39.50 0.93
CA ASP A 164 -3.26 -38.88 2.11
C ASP A 164 -3.63 -37.43 1.83
N ILE A 165 -2.72 -36.70 1.16
CA ILE A 165 -2.88 -35.32 0.74
C ILE A 165 -2.33 -35.17 -0.69
N LYS A 166 -2.97 -34.33 -1.49
CA LYS A 166 -2.56 -33.99 -2.86
C LYS A 166 -2.78 -32.51 -3.10
N ILE A 167 -1.81 -31.87 -3.74
CA ILE A 167 -1.86 -30.45 -4.07
C ILE A 167 -1.75 -30.30 -5.58
N GLU A 168 -2.74 -29.61 -6.17
CA GLU A 168 -2.85 -29.35 -7.61
C GLU A 168 -3.05 -27.87 -7.90
N VAL A 169 -2.28 -27.37 -8.87
CA VAL A 169 -2.42 -26.01 -9.39
C VAL A 169 -3.56 -26.03 -10.41
N GLY A 170 -4.67 -25.34 -10.10
CA GLY A 170 -5.81 -25.19 -10.99
C GLY A 170 -5.72 -23.91 -11.83
N GLN A 171 -6.79 -23.63 -12.58
CA GLN A 171 -6.88 -22.41 -13.41
C GLN A 171 -7.18 -21.13 -12.60
N ALA A 172 -7.86 -21.26 -11.45
CA ALA A 172 -8.27 -20.13 -10.62
C ALA A 172 -7.73 -20.19 -9.19
N THR A 173 -7.44 -21.40 -8.68
CA THR A 173 -7.03 -21.68 -7.31
C THR A 173 -6.09 -22.89 -7.24
N ILE A 174 -5.30 -22.95 -6.17
CA ILE A 174 -4.48 -24.08 -5.76
C ILE A 174 -5.34 -24.97 -4.87
N ASN A 175 -5.56 -26.21 -5.31
CA ASN A 175 -6.42 -27.16 -4.64
C ASN A 175 -5.63 -28.06 -3.71
N ILE A 176 -5.98 -28.08 -2.43
CA ILE A 176 -5.45 -29.02 -1.44
C ILE A 176 -6.53 -30.07 -1.17
N TYR A 177 -6.32 -31.26 -1.69
CA TYR A 177 -7.16 -32.43 -1.47
C TYR A 177 -6.69 -33.19 -0.25
N TYR A 178 -7.62 -33.47 0.65
CA TYR A 178 -7.42 -34.30 1.83
C TYR A 178 -8.22 -35.59 1.64
N ARG A 179 -7.59 -36.74 1.87
CA ARG A 179 -8.30 -38.03 1.81
C ARG A 179 -9.31 -38.18 2.94
N LYS A 180 -9.02 -37.59 4.10
CA LYS A 180 -9.89 -37.66 5.27
C LYS A 180 -10.06 -36.29 5.92
N PRO A 181 -11.21 -36.01 6.56
CA PRO A 181 -11.47 -34.75 7.25
C PRO A 181 -10.45 -34.40 8.33
N GLU A 182 -9.91 -35.38 9.05
CA GLU A 182 -9.01 -35.15 10.18
C GLU A 182 -7.68 -34.51 9.74
N TYR A 183 -7.27 -34.72 8.50
CA TYR A 183 -6.04 -34.13 7.95
C TYR A 183 -6.12 -32.61 7.73
N GLN A 184 -7.31 -32.02 7.84
CA GLN A 184 -7.48 -30.57 7.78
C GLN A 184 -7.24 -29.88 9.13
N PHE A 185 -7.06 -30.67 10.20
CA PHE A 185 -6.85 -30.22 11.57
C PHE A 185 -7.98 -29.39 12.18
N HIS A 186 -9.19 -29.38 11.61
CA HIS A 186 -10.30 -28.53 12.06
C HIS A 186 -10.63 -28.63 13.55
N THR A 187 -10.33 -29.77 14.18
CA THR A 187 -10.58 -30.03 15.60
C THR A 187 -9.50 -29.48 16.53
N LEU A 188 -8.35 -29.03 16.01
CA LEU A 188 -7.25 -28.49 16.80
C LEU A 188 -7.33 -26.96 16.91
N PRO A 189 -6.93 -26.38 18.06
CA PRO A 189 -6.62 -24.96 18.14
C PRO A 189 -5.60 -24.60 17.07
N LYS A 190 -5.70 -23.39 16.49
CA LYS A 190 -4.71 -22.90 15.50
C LYS A 190 -4.56 -23.77 14.24
N SER A 191 -5.57 -24.60 13.92
CA SER A 191 -5.62 -25.48 12.73
C SER A 191 -5.27 -24.80 11.41
N GLN A 192 -5.56 -23.51 11.26
CA GLN A 192 -5.17 -22.73 10.09
C GLN A 192 -3.65 -22.71 9.87
N TYR A 193 -2.87 -22.58 10.95
CA TYR A 193 -1.42 -22.53 10.92
C TYR A 193 -0.81 -23.92 10.65
N LEU A 194 -1.44 -24.99 11.12
CA LEU A 194 -0.96 -26.36 10.86
C LEU A 194 -1.04 -26.76 9.38
N ASN A 195 -1.86 -26.07 8.60
CA ASN A 195 -1.97 -26.28 7.15
C ASN A 195 -0.93 -25.47 6.35
N HIS A 196 -0.18 -24.58 6.98
CA HIS A 196 0.81 -23.72 6.31
C HIS A 196 1.86 -24.47 5.48
N PRO A 197 2.39 -25.65 5.90
CA PRO A 197 3.29 -26.42 5.04
C PRO A 197 2.66 -26.80 3.70
N TYR A 198 1.35 -27.09 3.65
CA TYR A 198 0.65 -27.40 2.40
C TYR A 198 0.43 -26.17 1.54
N ILE A 199 0.19 -25.02 2.16
CA ILE A 199 0.12 -23.73 1.47
C ILE A 199 1.46 -23.42 0.82
N TYR A 200 2.57 -23.57 1.56
CA TYR A 200 3.93 -23.38 1.04
C TYR A 200 4.19 -24.24 -0.19
N ILE A 201 3.97 -25.57 -0.08
CA ILE A 201 4.16 -26.50 -1.21
C ILE A 201 3.28 -26.12 -2.40
N GLY A 202 2.05 -25.68 -2.15
CA GLY A 202 1.15 -25.21 -3.19
C GLY A 202 1.66 -23.98 -3.93
N LEU A 203 2.17 -22.98 -3.19
CA LEU A 203 2.78 -21.79 -3.77
C LEU A 203 4.05 -22.14 -4.54
N THR A 204 4.93 -22.98 -4.01
CA THR A 204 6.14 -23.43 -4.73
C THR A 204 5.78 -24.00 -6.09
N LYS A 205 4.78 -24.89 -6.16
CA LYS A 205 4.33 -25.47 -7.42
C LYS A 205 3.72 -24.43 -8.36
N ALA A 206 2.91 -23.52 -7.82
CA ALA A 206 2.23 -22.51 -8.62
C ALA A 206 3.21 -21.49 -9.20
N LEU A 207 4.21 -21.06 -8.42
CA LEU A 207 5.27 -20.16 -8.87
C LEU A 207 6.22 -20.84 -9.86
N GLN A 208 6.57 -22.12 -9.65
CA GLN A 208 7.32 -22.88 -10.66
C GLN A 208 6.57 -22.94 -12.00
N GLN A 209 5.27 -23.22 -11.96
CA GLN A 209 4.44 -23.24 -13.15
C GLN A 209 4.31 -21.84 -13.78
N PHE A 210 4.22 -20.78 -12.97
CA PHE A 210 4.21 -19.40 -13.43
C PHE A 210 5.48 -19.06 -14.21
N ILE A 211 6.66 -19.45 -13.70
CA ILE A 211 7.95 -19.30 -14.39
C ILE A 211 7.96 -20.09 -15.70
N MET A 212 7.51 -21.34 -15.68
CA MET A 212 7.48 -22.17 -16.89
C MET A 212 6.59 -21.59 -17.99
N ASN A 213 5.53 -20.87 -17.61
CA ASN A 213 4.57 -20.29 -18.55
C ASN A 213 4.99 -18.91 -19.07
N ASN A 214 5.68 -18.12 -18.26
CA ASN A 214 5.93 -16.69 -18.52
C ASN A 214 7.41 -16.31 -18.61
N GLY A 215 8.34 -17.22 -18.27
CA GLY A 215 9.76 -16.94 -18.19
C GLY A 215 10.55 -17.31 -19.42
N GLU A 216 11.63 -16.57 -19.66
CA GLU A 216 12.71 -16.95 -20.57
C GLU A 216 13.92 -17.33 -19.71
N ASP A 217 14.60 -18.45 -20.03
CA ASP A 217 15.75 -18.97 -19.28
C ASP A 217 15.55 -19.17 -17.76
N GLY A 218 14.30 -19.30 -17.30
CA GLY A 218 13.96 -19.54 -15.90
C GLY A 218 13.80 -18.27 -15.05
N GLU A 219 13.74 -17.11 -15.70
CA GLU A 219 13.56 -15.80 -15.09
C GLU A 219 12.30 -15.13 -15.65
N VAL A 220 11.58 -14.39 -14.80
CA VAL A 220 10.36 -13.67 -15.17
C VAL A 220 10.44 -12.23 -14.67
N GLU A 221 10.40 -11.27 -15.59
CA GLU A 221 10.18 -9.86 -15.26
C GLU A 221 8.68 -9.62 -15.09
N LEU A 222 8.22 -9.36 -13.86
CA LEU A 222 6.80 -9.33 -13.54
C LEU A 222 6.03 -8.19 -14.23
N LYS A 223 6.71 -7.14 -14.68
CA LYS A 223 6.08 -6.02 -15.40
C LYS A 223 5.69 -6.35 -16.83
N THR A 224 6.27 -7.40 -17.41
CA THR A 224 6.04 -7.78 -18.82
C THR A 224 5.10 -8.97 -18.97
N VAL A 225 4.62 -9.54 -17.86
CA VAL A 225 3.79 -10.74 -17.87
C VAL A 225 2.37 -10.44 -18.34
N GLU A 226 1.89 -11.26 -19.27
CA GLU A 226 0.47 -11.35 -19.64
C GLU A 226 -0.12 -12.67 -19.08
N PRO A 227 -0.83 -12.65 -17.94
CA PRO A 227 -1.24 -13.88 -17.25
C PRO A 227 -2.21 -14.71 -18.10
N VAL A 228 -1.97 -16.02 -18.19
CA VAL A 228 -2.78 -16.92 -19.03
C VAL A 228 -3.94 -17.58 -18.27
N SER A 229 -4.02 -17.40 -16.95
CA SER A 229 -5.08 -17.94 -16.10
C SER A 229 -5.44 -16.99 -14.97
N GLU A 230 -6.61 -17.20 -14.35
CA GLU A 230 -7.06 -16.40 -13.20
C GLU A 230 -6.11 -16.56 -12.00
N LEU A 231 -5.55 -17.76 -11.80
CA LEU A 231 -4.57 -17.99 -10.75
C LEU A 231 -3.28 -17.21 -10.99
N GLU A 232 -2.79 -17.18 -12.22
CA GLU A 232 -1.59 -16.39 -12.55
C GLU A 232 -1.83 -14.91 -12.35
N ASN A 233 -3.00 -14.39 -12.72
CA ASN A 233 -3.34 -12.99 -12.46
C ASN A 233 -3.30 -12.68 -10.96
N LYS A 234 -3.91 -13.54 -10.12
CA LYS A 234 -3.86 -13.37 -8.66
C LYS A 234 -2.44 -13.45 -8.09
N LEU A 235 -1.60 -14.34 -8.62
CA LEU A 235 -0.20 -14.44 -8.20
C LEU A 235 0.60 -13.21 -8.60
N LEU A 236 0.41 -12.73 -9.83
CA LEU A 236 1.05 -11.52 -10.35
C LEU A 236 0.69 -10.31 -9.50
N ASP A 237 -0.62 -10.08 -9.28
CA ASP A 237 -1.09 -8.97 -8.46
C ASP A 237 -0.51 -9.05 -7.03
N LEU A 238 -0.43 -10.25 -6.46
CA LEU A 238 0.06 -10.46 -5.10
C LEU A 238 1.56 -10.17 -5.01
N MET A 239 2.37 -10.68 -5.95
CA MET A 239 3.81 -10.40 -6.01
C MET A 239 4.08 -8.91 -6.24
N GLN A 240 3.35 -8.28 -7.17
CA GLN A 240 3.46 -6.85 -7.42
C GLN A 240 3.06 -6.05 -6.19
N SER A 241 1.98 -6.41 -5.49
CA SER A 241 1.57 -5.72 -4.24
C SER A 241 2.67 -5.74 -3.17
N LYS A 242 3.54 -6.75 -3.21
CA LYS A 242 4.72 -6.92 -2.35
C LYS A 242 6.00 -6.28 -2.89
N MET A 243 5.90 -5.46 -3.93
CA MET A 243 7.04 -4.79 -4.59
C MET A 243 8.08 -5.76 -5.14
N ILE A 244 7.65 -6.95 -5.55
CA ILE A 244 8.51 -7.93 -6.21
C ILE A 244 8.52 -7.56 -7.70
N ASP A 245 9.71 -7.36 -8.26
CA ASP A 245 9.89 -7.02 -9.68
C ASP A 245 10.22 -8.26 -10.54
N GLU A 246 10.84 -9.28 -9.94
CA GLU A 246 11.38 -10.44 -10.65
C GLU A 246 11.13 -11.74 -9.89
N LEU A 247 10.80 -12.81 -10.62
CA LEU A 247 10.66 -14.17 -10.11
C LEU A 247 11.57 -15.10 -10.89
N THR A 248 12.42 -15.85 -10.18
CA THR A 248 13.35 -16.84 -10.74
C THR A 248 13.23 -18.15 -9.99
N VAL A 249 13.78 -19.23 -10.54
CA VAL A 249 13.80 -20.54 -9.85
C VAL A 249 14.51 -20.46 -8.49
N ASP A 250 15.50 -19.59 -8.36
CA ASP A 250 16.33 -19.47 -7.16
C ASP A 250 15.68 -18.61 -6.06
N ASN A 251 14.76 -17.69 -6.41
CA ASN A 251 14.15 -16.77 -5.45
C ASN A 251 12.71 -17.15 -5.03
N ILE A 252 12.19 -18.31 -5.46
CA ILE A 252 10.82 -18.75 -5.13
C ILE A 252 10.55 -18.72 -3.63
N ASP A 253 11.50 -19.19 -2.82
CA ASP A 253 11.32 -19.29 -1.37
C ASP A 253 11.24 -17.89 -0.73
N ASP A 254 12.03 -16.93 -1.22
CA ASP A 254 12.00 -15.53 -0.78
C ASP A 254 10.69 -14.86 -1.19
N VAL A 255 10.23 -15.10 -2.42
CA VAL A 255 8.93 -14.60 -2.90
C VAL A 255 7.78 -15.15 -2.05
N ILE A 256 7.80 -16.45 -1.73
CA ILE A 256 6.79 -17.06 -0.84
C ILE A 256 6.83 -16.41 0.56
N TYR A 257 8.03 -16.17 1.09
CA TYR A 257 8.22 -15.52 2.38
C TYR A 257 7.57 -14.12 2.41
N GLU A 258 7.77 -13.32 1.36
CA GLU A 258 7.17 -11.98 1.23
C GLU A 258 5.65 -12.00 1.02
N ILE A 259 5.13 -12.80 0.07
CA ILE A 259 3.70 -12.79 -0.27
C ILE A 259 2.80 -13.40 0.80
N THR A 260 3.37 -14.12 1.77
CA THR A 260 2.63 -14.78 2.84
C THR A 260 2.85 -14.18 4.23
N ASP A 261 3.66 -13.12 4.31
CA ASP A 261 4.20 -12.55 5.54
C ASP A 261 4.74 -13.66 6.48
N ASN A 262 5.75 -14.40 6.02
CA ASN A 262 6.50 -15.40 6.81
C ASN A 262 5.67 -16.61 7.26
N ILE A 263 4.98 -17.29 6.32
CA ILE A 263 4.06 -18.39 6.63
C ILE A 263 4.68 -19.53 7.44
N ILE A 264 5.95 -19.85 7.21
CA ILE A 264 6.67 -20.92 7.93
C ILE A 264 6.99 -20.50 9.37
N GLU A 265 7.37 -19.25 9.61
CA GLU A 265 7.58 -18.73 10.97
C GLU A 265 6.29 -18.83 11.81
N LYS A 266 5.15 -18.47 11.21
CA LYS A 266 3.82 -18.59 11.84
C LYS A 266 3.47 -20.05 12.17
N TYR A 267 3.86 -20.99 11.32
CA TYR A 267 3.71 -22.43 11.57
C TYR A 267 4.56 -22.88 12.76
N VAL A 268 5.87 -22.59 12.75
CA VAL A 268 6.81 -22.99 13.80
C VAL A 268 6.35 -22.47 15.16
N ARG A 269 6.01 -21.18 15.26
CA ARG A 269 5.48 -20.58 16.50
C ARG A 269 4.22 -21.28 17.00
N SER A 270 3.33 -21.67 16.09
CA SER A 270 2.10 -22.37 16.46
C SER A 270 2.39 -23.75 17.03
N VAL A 271 3.35 -24.47 16.47
CA VAL A 271 3.79 -25.78 16.99
C VAL A 271 4.46 -25.63 18.35
N GLU A 272 5.38 -24.66 18.52
CA GLU A 272 6.06 -24.40 19.79
C GLU A 272 5.09 -24.08 20.92
N GLU A 273 4.07 -23.25 20.65
CA GLU A 273 3.04 -22.92 21.63
C GLU A 273 2.18 -24.12 22.04
N MET A 274 1.86 -25.03 21.11
CA MET A 274 1.13 -26.26 21.46
C MET A 274 1.95 -27.14 22.40
N VAL A 275 3.25 -27.31 22.10
CA VAL A 275 4.18 -28.06 22.96
C VAL A 275 4.31 -27.41 24.34
N ALA A 276 4.40 -26.09 24.42
CA ALA A 276 4.53 -25.35 25.68
C ALA A 276 3.27 -25.44 26.57
N ASN A 277 2.08 -25.56 25.96
CA ASN A 277 0.82 -25.67 26.67
C ASN A 277 0.45 -27.11 27.08
N GLY A 278 1.26 -28.10 26.69
CA GLY A 278 1.08 -29.49 27.11
C GLY A 278 -0.03 -30.24 26.37
N ASP A 279 -0.41 -29.79 25.17
CA ASP A 279 -1.33 -30.47 24.26
C ASP A 279 -0.59 -31.41 23.29
#